data_AF-A0A2E7LG06-F1
#
_entry.id   AF-A0A2E7LG06-F1
#
_cell.length_a   1.000
_cell.length_b   1.000
_cell.length_c   1.000
_cell.angle_alpha   90.00
_cell.angle_beta   90.00
_cell.angle_gamma   90.00
#
_symmetry.space_group_name_H-M   'P 1'
#
loop_
_entity.id
_entity.type
_entity.pdbx_description
1 polymer ?
#
loop_
_entity_poly.entity_id
_entity_poly.type
_entity_poly.pdbx_seq_one_letter_code
_entity_poly.pdbx_strand_id
1 'polypeptide(L)'
;MFCSDNGPVLDDGYRDGAIEKLGNHRPAGPYGGGKYSVLEGGTRTPLITHWPGRIKPGVSDSMVCTIDLAASLAALANVDIPEHACLDSMNLLGAFLGDASAPGRDHLIQQDNGRRGNYGFRVGNWKLQRHDSRRSRNTRLRLKNRQVPRYALFNLETDPAEKHNVSADHPRVAQRMQQQLTQLIQAGRTRPSE
;
A
#
# COMPACT_ATOMS: atom_id res chain seq x y z
N MET A 1 4.06 16.07 -9.53
CA MET A 1 4.12 14.68 -9.01
C MET A 1 3.38 13.80 -10.00
N PHE A 2 3.90 12.61 -10.27
CA PHE A 2 3.27 11.61 -11.12
C PHE A 2 3.01 10.35 -10.30
N CYS A 3 1.80 9.81 -10.36
CA CYS A 3 1.45 8.56 -9.69
C CYS A 3 0.30 7.83 -10.39
N SER A 4 0.17 6.54 -10.12
CA SER A 4 -1.05 5.76 -10.44
C SER A 4 -1.97 5.70 -9.22
N ASP A 5 -3.27 5.60 -9.45
CA ASP A 5 -4.31 5.47 -8.41
C ASP A 5 -4.31 4.07 -7.76
N ASN A 6 -4.06 3.02 -8.56
CA ASN A 6 -3.92 1.64 -8.11
C ASN A 6 -2.97 0.83 -9.00
N GLY A 7 -2.75 -0.43 -8.60
CA GLY A 7 -1.99 -1.41 -9.37
C GLY A 7 -2.64 -1.82 -10.69
N PRO A 8 -1.94 -2.61 -11.53
CA PRO A 8 -2.36 -2.92 -12.88
C PRO A 8 -3.44 -4.01 -12.95
N VAL A 9 -4.06 -4.13 -14.11
CA VAL A 9 -4.99 -5.19 -14.49
C VAL A 9 -4.68 -5.59 -15.94
N LEU A 10 -4.76 -6.88 -16.25
CA LEU A 10 -4.54 -7.37 -17.63
C LEU A 10 -5.84 -7.44 -18.41
N ASP A 11 -6.83 -8.15 -17.89
CA ASP A 11 -8.18 -8.21 -18.45
C ASP A 11 -9.09 -7.39 -17.53
N ASP A 12 -9.53 -6.22 -17.97
CA ASP A 12 -10.46 -5.34 -17.24
C ASP A 12 -11.89 -5.38 -17.83
N GLY A 13 -12.23 -6.46 -18.54
CA GLY A 13 -13.57 -6.68 -19.07
C GLY A 13 -13.70 -6.64 -20.60
N TYR A 14 -12.59 -6.52 -21.34
CA TYR A 14 -12.57 -6.48 -22.80
C TYR A 14 -11.63 -7.53 -23.39
N ARG A 15 -11.96 -8.03 -24.59
CA ARG A 15 -11.08 -8.90 -25.37
C ARG A 15 -10.12 -8.05 -26.22
N ASP A 16 -9.14 -7.45 -25.57
CA ASP A 16 -8.13 -6.58 -26.19
C ASP A 16 -6.80 -7.30 -26.54
N GLY A 17 -6.67 -8.55 -26.13
CA GLY A 17 -5.48 -9.35 -26.35
C GLY A 17 -4.37 -9.11 -25.31
N ALA A 18 -4.64 -8.41 -24.21
CA ALA A 18 -3.62 -8.05 -23.22
C ALA A 18 -2.97 -9.27 -22.56
N ILE A 19 -3.74 -10.34 -22.31
CA ILE A 19 -3.21 -11.60 -21.75
C ILE A 19 -2.40 -12.34 -22.82
N GLU A 20 -2.93 -12.44 -24.03
CA GLU A 20 -2.36 -13.17 -25.16
C GLU A 20 -1.05 -12.54 -25.65
N LYS A 21 -0.95 -11.21 -25.60
CA LYS A 21 0.21 -10.42 -26.05
C LYS A 21 1.16 -10.05 -24.92
N LEU A 22 0.94 -10.56 -23.70
CA LEU A 22 1.74 -10.17 -22.52
C LEU A 22 3.24 -10.45 -22.68
N GLY A 23 3.59 -11.54 -23.37
CA GLY A 23 4.98 -11.98 -23.51
C GLY A 23 5.65 -12.18 -22.15
N ASN A 24 6.78 -11.50 -21.94
CA ASN A 24 7.55 -11.52 -20.68
C ASN A 24 7.31 -10.30 -19.79
N HIS A 25 6.37 -9.41 -20.14
CA HIS A 25 6.10 -8.21 -19.35
C HIS A 25 5.51 -8.56 -17.98
N ARG A 26 5.92 -7.83 -16.95
CA ARG A 26 5.47 -8.00 -15.56
C ARG A 26 4.87 -6.68 -15.07
N PRO A 27 3.56 -6.42 -15.30
CA PRO A 27 2.94 -5.13 -14.96
C PRO A 27 3.08 -4.75 -13.49
N ALA A 28 2.96 -5.73 -12.59
CA ALA A 28 3.11 -5.54 -11.14
C ALA A 28 4.57 -5.78 -10.66
N GLY A 29 5.53 -5.91 -11.58
CA GLY A 29 6.93 -6.18 -11.25
C GLY A 29 7.12 -7.48 -10.45
N PRO A 30 7.90 -7.46 -9.35
CA PRO A 30 8.10 -8.62 -8.49
C PRO A 30 6.89 -8.95 -7.60
N TYR A 31 5.91 -8.04 -7.51
CA TYR A 31 4.85 -8.09 -6.52
C TYR A 31 3.71 -9.03 -6.90
N GLY A 32 3.04 -9.56 -5.88
CA GLY A 32 1.83 -10.38 -6.06
C GLY A 32 0.61 -9.52 -6.35
N GLY A 33 -0.37 -10.07 -7.07
CA GLY A 33 -1.65 -9.41 -7.31
C GLY A 33 -1.63 -8.23 -8.27
N GLY A 34 -2.73 -7.48 -8.26
CA GLY A 34 -3.00 -6.31 -9.11
C GLY A 34 -4.22 -5.54 -8.59
N LYS A 35 -4.81 -4.67 -9.42
CA LYS A 35 -6.07 -3.95 -9.15
C LYS A 35 -7.08 -4.87 -8.44
N TYR A 36 -7.81 -4.36 -7.45
CA TYR A 36 -8.76 -5.11 -6.61
C TYR A 36 -8.17 -6.04 -5.55
N SER A 37 -6.86 -5.95 -5.27
CA SER A 37 -6.22 -6.76 -4.23
C SER A 37 -5.44 -5.89 -3.25
N VAL A 38 -5.36 -6.32 -1.99
CA VAL A 38 -4.49 -5.72 -0.97
C VAL A 38 -3.05 -6.26 -1.03
N LEU A 39 -2.72 -7.08 -2.02
CA LEU A 39 -1.34 -7.49 -2.27
C LEU A 39 -0.52 -6.27 -2.73
N GLU A 40 0.81 -6.34 -2.63
CA GLU A 40 1.72 -5.26 -3.00
C GLU A 40 1.47 -4.82 -4.44
N GLY A 41 1.25 -5.74 -5.38
CA GLY A 41 0.95 -5.40 -6.77
C GLY A 41 -0.38 -4.69 -6.98
N GLY A 42 -1.30 -4.70 -6.01
CA GLY A 42 -2.56 -3.97 -6.09
C GLY A 42 -2.50 -2.52 -5.62
N THR A 43 -1.55 -2.20 -4.74
CA THR A 43 -1.51 -0.90 -4.04
C THR A 43 -0.16 -0.19 -4.12
N ARG A 44 0.92 -0.90 -4.44
CA ARG A 44 2.23 -0.32 -4.71
C ARG A 44 2.27 0.19 -6.15
N THR A 45 2.22 1.51 -6.29
CA THR A 45 2.17 2.20 -7.57
C THR A 45 3.47 2.97 -7.85
N PRO A 46 3.77 3.30 -9.12
CA PRO A 46 4.81 4.26 -9.40
C PRO A 46 4.45 5.62 -8.77
N LEU A 47 5.43 6.27 -8.16
CA LEU A 47 5.36 7.64 -7.67
C LEU A 47 6.67 8.34 -8.02
N ILE A 48 6.57 9.48 -8.71
CA ILE A 48 7.73 10.30 -9.09
C ILE A 48 7.45 11.74 -8.66
N THR A 49 8.36 12.30 -7.87
CA THR A 49 8.39 13.73 -7.53
C THR A 49 9.50 14.41 -8.32
N HIS A 50 9.23 15.62 -8.81
CA HIS A 50 10.16 16.37 -9.64
C HIS A 50 10.00 17.85 -9.33
N TRP A 51 11.11 18.48 -8.93
CA TRP A 51 11.18 19.92 -8.67
C TRP A 51 12.60 20.43 -8.94
N PRO A 52 12.83 21.07 -10.11
CA PRO A 52 14.13 21.63 -10.47
C PRO A 52 14.66 22.59 -9.40
N GLY A 53 15.95 22.45 -9.04
CA GLY A 53 16.60 23.28 -8.03
C GLY A 53 16.21 22.98 -6.58
N ARG A 54 15.32 22.00 -6.32
CA ARG A 54 14.93 21.57 -4.97
C ARG A 54 15.18 20.09 -4.74
N ILE A 55 14.70 19.24 -5.63
CA ILE A 55 14.88 17.78 -5.54
C ILE A 55 16.15 17.40 -6.31
N LYS A 56 17.06 16.70 -5.63
CA LYS A 56 18.20 16.04 -6.28
C LYS A 56 17.73 14.71 -6.90
N PRO A 57 18.18 14.34 -8.10
CA PRO A 57 17.86 13.04 -8.67
C PRO A 57 18.29 11.89 -7.74
N GLY A 58 17.43 10.90 -7.54
CA GLY A 58 17.69 9.77 -6.67
C GLY A 58 16.52 8.80 -6.59
N VAL A 59 16.71 7.72 -5.83
CA VAL A 59 15.69 6.73 -5.47
C VAL A 59 15.51 6.77 -3.96
N SER A 60 14.27 6.67 -3.50
CA SER A 60 13.93 6.61 -2.08
C SER A 60 13.14 5.35 -1.79
N ASP A 61 13.53 4.65 -0.72
CA ASP A 61 12.82 3.48 -0.19
C ASP A 61 11.84 3.84 0.94
N SER A 62 11.72 5.14 1.27
CA SER A 62 10.78 5.62 2.29
C SER A 62 9.35 5.23 1.93
N MET A 63 8.63 4.66 2.90
CA MET A 63 7.22 4.33 2.73
C MET A 63 6.41 5.62 2.71
N VAL A 64 5.66 5.84 1.63
CA VAL A 64 4.75 6.99 1.47
C VAL A 64 3.41 6.50 0.93
N CYS A 65 2.36 7.30 1.12
CA CYS A 65 1.05 7.03 0.56
C CYS A 65 0.47 8.29 -0.09
N THR A 66 -0.37 8.14 -1.11
CA THR A 66 -1.07 9.26 -1.74
C THR A 66 -1.96 10.02 -0.77
N ILE A 67 -2.40 9.39 0.33
CA ILE A 67 -3.15 10.06 1.41
C ILE A 67 -2.33 11.15 2.10
N ASP A 68 -1.00 11.04 2.14
CA ASP A 68 -0.08 11.99 2.78
C ASP A 68 0.16 13.26 1.96
N LEU A 69 -0.32 13.29 0.72
CA LEU A 69 -0.20 14.47 -0.14
C LEU A 69 -0.92 15.67 0.47
N ALA A 70 -2.06 15.48 1.13
CA ALA A 70 -2.82 16.59 1.70
C ALA A 70 -2.02 17.33 2.79
N ALA A 71 -1.55 16.64 3.83
CA ALA A 71 -0.74 17.22 4.91
C ALA A 71 0.62 17.75 4.41
N SER A 72 1.26 17.05 3.49
CA SER A 72 2.56 17.48 2.95
C SER A 72 2.45 18.73 2.08
N LEU A 73 1.43 18.83 1.24
CA LEU A 73 1.19 20.01 0.40
C LEU A 73 0.67 21.20 1.20
N ALA A 74 -0.15 20.96 2.23
CA ALA A 74 -0.57 22.01 3.15
C ALA A 74 0.65 22.61 3.88
N ALA A 75 1.54 21.76 4.41
CA ALA A 75 2.80 22.21 5.00
C ALA A 75 3.67 22.99 4.00
N LEU A 76 3.77 22.53 2.75
CA LEU A 76 4.51 23.23 1.70
C LEU A 76 3.92 24.61 1.38
N ALA A 77 2.60 24.73 1.40
CA ALA A 77 1.86 25.96 1.12
C ALA A 77 1.73 26.87 2.35
N ASN A 78 2.24 26.45 3.51
CA ASN A 78 2.05 27.13 4.79
C ASN A 78 0.57 27.34 5.14
N VAL A 79 -0.22 26.27 4.99
CA VAL A 79 -1.66 26.19 5.28
C VAL A 79 -1.91 25.18 6.38
N ASP A 80 -2.71 25.55 7.37
CA ASP A 80 -3.12 24.65 8.45
C ASP A 80 -4.21 23.69 7.98
N ILE A 81 -4.14 22.43 8.43
CA ILE A 81 -5.23 21.48 8.23
C ILE A 81 -6.06 21.40 9.49
N PRO A 82 -7.40 21.62 9.42
CA PRO A 82 -8.27 21.44 10.57
C PRO A 82 -8.11 20.06 11.20
N GLU A 83 -8.24 19.99 12.53
CA GLU A 83 -8.01 18.76 13.29
C GLU A 83 -8.88 17.58 12.80
N HIS A 84 -10.11 17.88 12.35
CA HIS A 84 -11.07 16.89 11.87
C HIS A 84 -11.04 16.65 10.35
N ALA A 85 -10.12 17.27 9.62
CA ALA A 85 -9.92 17.07 8.18
C ALA A 85 -8.69 16.20 7.91
N CYS A 86 -8.67 15.41 6.83
CA CYS A 86 -7.52 14.59 6.42
C CYS A 86 -6.95 13.71 7.56
N LEU A 87 -7.83 12.97 8.24
CA LEU A 87 -7.58 12.22 9.47
C LEU A 87 -6.47 11.16 9.40
N ASP A 88 -5.99 10.82 8.22
CA ASP A 88 -4.95 9.80 7.98
C ASP A 88 -3.71 10.35 7.27
N SER A 89 -3.73 11.64 6.92
CA SER A 89 -2.67 12.31 6.18
C SER A 89 -1.58 12.80 7.12
N MET A 90 -0.36 12.29 6.97
CA MET A 90 0.81 12.72 7.73
C MET A 90 1.68 13.65 6.87
N ASN A 91 2.36 14.62 7.49
CA ASN A 91 3.32 15.47 6.79
C ASN A 91 4.59 14.66 6.49
N LEU A 92 4.73 14.22 5.23
CA LEU A 92 5.89 13.52 4.70
C LEU A 92 6.60 14.37 3.64
N LEU A 93 6.50 15.70 3.72
CA LEU A 93 7.07 16.61 2.73
C LEU A 93 8.57 16.35 2.48
N GLY A 94 9.34 16.11 3.54
CA GLY A 94 10.77 15.76 3.40
C GLY A 94 10.99 14.52 2.54
N ALA A 95 10.21 13.45 2.77
CA ALA A 95 10.29 12.23 1.95
C ALA A 95 9.90 12.49 0.49
N PHE A 96 8.84 13.27 0.24
CA PHE A 96 8.45 13.66 -1.13
C PHE A 96 9.48 14.54 -1.83
N LEU A 97 10.27 15.32 -1.08
CA LEU A 97 11.35 16.16 -1.60
C LEU A 97 12.70 15.42 -1.72
N GLY A 98 12.75 14.13 -1.38
CA GLY A 98 13.96 13.31 -1.50
C GLY A 98 15.01 13.59 -0.41
N ASP A 99 14.61 14.12 0.74
CA ASP A 99 15.49 14.22 1.90
C ASP A 99 15.72 12.82 2.49
N ALA A 100 16.95 12.32 2.38
CA ALA A 100 17.33 10.99 2.85
C ALA A 100 17.27 10.85 4.38
N SER A 101 17.23 11.95 5.13
CA SER A 101 17.08 11.95 6.59
C SER A 101 15.61 12.02 7.03
N ALA A 102 14.69 12.37 6.13
CA ALA A 102 13.28 12.49 6.46
C ALA A 102 12.63 11.10 6.55
N PRO A 103 11.91 10.80 7.66
CA PRO A 103 11.23 9.53 7.79
C PRO A 103 10.06 9.43 6.80
N GLY A 104 9.83 8.21 6.29
CA GLY A 104 8.53 7.85 5.72
C GLY A 104 7.52 7.45 6.80
N ARG A 105 6.41 6.85 6.39
CA ARG A 105 5.48 6.19 7.31
C ARG A 105 6.15 5.01 8.02
N ASP A 106 5.83 4.87 9.30
CA ASP A 106 6.13 3.69 10.11
C ASP A 106 5.18 2.53 9.79
N HIS A 107 3.93 2.85 9.44
CA HIS A 107 2.91 1.89 9.05
C HIS A 107 1.96 2.41 7.97
N LEU A 108 1.35 1.48 7.24
CA LEU A 108 0.39 1.76 6.18
C LEU A 108 -0.77 0.76 6.19
N ILE A 109 -2.00 1.27 6.08
CA ILE A 109 -3.19 0.46 5.82
C ILE A 109 -3.53 0.57 4.33
N GLN A 110 -3.72 -0.57 3.69
CA GLN A 110 -4.08 -0.76 2.30
C GLN A 110 -5.48 -1.37 2.25
N GLN A 111 -6.31 -0.94 1.30
CA GLN A 111 -7.66 -1.48 1.11
C GLN A 111 -7.89 -1.78 -0.37
N ASP A 112 -8.63 -2.86 -0.64
CA ASP A 112 -9.16 -3.11 -1.99
C ASP A 112 -10.43 -2.27 -2.24
N ASN A 113 -11.09 -2.47 -3.39
CA ASN A 113 -12.33 -1.77 -3.71
C ASN A 113 -13.58 -2.34 -3.01
N GLY A 114 -13.41 -3.16 -1.98
CA GLY A 114 -14.49 -3.73 -1.18
C GLY A 114 -15.08 -2.74 -0.18
N ARG A 115 -16.31 -3.02 0.28
CA ARG A 115 -17.06 -2.14 1.20
C ARG A 115 -16.48 -2.05 2.62
N ARG A 116 -15.65 -3.02 3.05
CA ARG A 116 -14.82 -3.13 4.27
C ARG A 116 -14.42 -4.61 4.47
N GLY A 117 -13.37 -4.86 5.26
CA GLY A 117 -13.02 -6.21 5.74
C GLY A 117 -11.85 -6.89 5.01
N ASN A 118 -11.35 -6.27 3.95
CA ASN A 118 -10.12 -6.66 3.27
C ASN A 118 -9.07 -5.57 3.46
N TYR A 119 -8.01 -5.86 4.20
CA TYR A 119 -6.96 -4.91 4.53
C TYR A 119 -5.57 -5.53 4.34
N GLY A 120 -4.64 -4.76 3.81
CA GLY A 120 -3.21 -4.98 3.99
C GLY A 120 -2.71 -4.03 5.07
N PHE A 121 -1.92 -4.51 6.02
CA PHE A 121 -1.33 -3.70 7.07
C PHE A 121 0.17 -3.91 7.06
N ARG A 122 0.92 -2.89 6.64
CA ARG A 122 2.37 -2.92 6.52
C ARG A 122 3.01 -2.18 7.68
N VAL A 123 4.00 -2.79 8.31
CA VAL A 123 4.84 -2.19 9.37
C VAL A 123 6.29 -2.60 9.08
N GLY A 124 7.10 -1.68 8.59
CA GLY A 124 8.44 -1.99 8.05
C GLY A 124 8.38 -3.06 6.96
N ASN A 125 9.12 -4.16 7.16
CA ASN A 125 9.18 -5.31 6.24
C ASN A 125 8.02 -6.29 6.44
N TRP A 126 7.25 -6.18 7.52
CA TRP A 126 6.14 -7.08 7.78
C TRP A 126 4.86 -6.59 7.14
N LYS A 127 4.08 -7.51 6.58
CA LYS A 127 2.73 -7.23 6.08
C LYS A 127 1.74 -8.28 6.54
N LEU A 128 0.69 -7.83 7.22
CA LEU A 128 -0.46 -8.63 7.57
C LEU A 128 -1.59 -8.37 6.57
N GLN A 129 -2.12 -9.41 5.95
CA GLN A 129 -3.38 -9.35 5.22
C GLN A 129 -4.53 -9.83 6.11
N ARG A 130 -5.65 -9.12 6.09
CA ARG A 130 -6.94 -9.51 6.68
C ARG A 130 -7.97 -9.63 5.57
N HIS A 131 -8.68 -10.75 5.49
CA HIS A 131 -9.77 -11.02 4.55
C HIS A 131 -10.98 -11.61 5.31
N ASP A 132 -11.90 -10.77 5.76
CA ASP A 132 -13.03 -11.22 6.59
C ASP A 132 -13.93 -12.24 5.87
N SER A 133 -14.12 -12.08 4.56
CA SER A 133 -14.87 -13.02 3.72
C SER A 133 -14.06 -14.24 3.26
N ARG A 134 -12.77 -14.33 3.67
CA ARG A 134 -11.81 -15.37 3.24
C ARG A 134 -11.65 -15.46 1.72
N ARG A 135 -11.82 -14.33 1.03
CA ARG A 135 -11.69 -14.22 -0.42
C ARG A 135 -10.81 -13.04 -0.81
N SER A 136 -9.92 -13.27 -1.76
CA SER A 136 -9.09 -12.23 -2.39
C SER A 136 -9.28 -12.27 -3.90
N ARG A 137 -9.45 -11.09 -4.52
CA ARG A 137 -9.61 -10.94 -5.97
C ARG A 137 -8.28 -10.59 -6.63
N ASN A 138 -8.11 -10.99 -7.88
CA ASN A 138 -6.97 -10.60 -8.72
C ASN A 138 -5.57 -10.92 -8.17
N THR A 139 -5.43 -12.01 -7.39
CA THR A 139 -4.16 -12.42 -6.76
C THR A 139 -3.03 -12.82 -7.72
N ARG A 140 -3.35 -13.06 -9.00
CA ARG A 140 -2.38 -13.46 -10.04
C ARG A 140 -2.62 -12.76 -11.38
N LEU A 141 -3.00 -11.48 -11.36
CA LEU A 141 -3.35 -10.69 -12.56
C LEU A 141 -4.43 -11.36 -13.43
N ARG A 142 -5.38 -12.02 -12.78
CA ARG A 142 -6.57 -12.61 -13.37
C ARG A 142 -7.75 -12.24 -12.49
N LEU A 143 -8.80 -11.63 -13.05
CA LEU A 143 -10.00 -11.16 -12.34
C LEU A 143 -10.88 -12.30 -11.80
N LYS A 144 -10.33 -13.13 -10.92
CA LYS A 144 -10.99 -14.24 -10.25
C LYS A 144 -10.83 -14.11 -8.74
N ASN A 145 -11.85 -14.53 -8.02
CA ASN A 145 -11.78 -14.71 -6.57
C ASN A 145 -11.02 -15.99 -6.24
N ARG A 146 -10.23 -15.95 -5.18
CA ARG A 146 -9.59 -17.13 -4.60
C ARG A 146 -9.90 -17.22 -3.12
N GLN A 147 -10.05 -18.46 -2.65
CA GLN A 147 -10.12 -18.74 -1.23
C GLN A 147 -8.76 -18.44 -0.58
N VAL A 148 -8.77 -17.71 0.52
CA VAL A 148 -7.58 -17.35 1.30
C VAL A 148 -7.88 -17.48 2.80
N PRO A 149 -6.88 -17.63 3.66
CA PRO A 149 -7.07 -17.52 5.10
C PRO A 149 -7.65 -16.16 5.50
N ARG A 150 -8.28 -16.08 6.67
CA ARG A 150 -8.74 -14.80 7.22
C ARG A 150 -7.56 -13.86 7.52
N TYR A 151 -6.46 -14.42 8.01
CA TYR A 151 -5.22 -13.69 8.28
C TYR A 151 -4.03 -14.42 7.64
N ALA A 152 -3.13 -13.65 7.04
CA ALA A 152 -1.85 -14.13 6.53
C ALA A 152 -0.77 -13.08 6.76
N LEU A 153 0.43 -13.52 7.15
CA LEU A 153 1.57 -12.66 7.46
C LEU A 153 2.69 -12.97 6.47
N PHE A 154 3.31 -11.91 5.95
CA PHE A 154 4.40 -11.98 4.97
C PHE A 154 5.57 -11.10 5.42
N ASN A 155 6.78 -11.53 5.12
CA ASN A 155 7.97 -10.68 5.19
C ASN A 155 8.31 -10.21 3.77
N LEU A 156 8.11 -8.92 3.50
CA LEU A 156 8.29 -8.31 2.18
C LEU A 156 9.76 -8.18 1.75
N GLU A 157 10.70 -8.27 2.69
CA GLU A 157 12.13 -8.25 2.38
C GLU A 157 12.56 -9.53 1.65
N THR A 158 12.05 -10.67 2.11
CA THR A 158 12.38 -12.00 1.54
C THR A 158 11.30 -12.54 0.61
N ASP A 159 10.06 -12.07 0.72
CA ASP A 159 8.90 -12.50 -0.07
C ASP A 159 8.06 -11.30 -0.57
N PRO A 160 8.60 -10.46 -1.46
CA PRO A 160 7.86 -9.32 -2.03
C PRO A 160 6.65 -9.75 -2.88
N ALA A 161 6.57 -11.03 -3.27
CA ALA A 161 5.46 -11.58 -4.02
C ALA A 161 4.32 -12.12 -3.14
N GLU A 162 4.49 -12.12 -1.81
CA GLU A 162 3.51 -12.58 -0.82
C GLU A 162 3.03 -14.02 -1.09
N LYS A 163 3.97 -14.93 -1.34
CA LYS A 163 3.70 -16.34 -1.64
C LYS A 163 3.69 -17.24 -0.41
N HIS A 164 4.41 -16.88 0.64
CA HIS A 164 4.65 -17.73 1.80
C HIS A 164 4.04 -17.09 3.05
N ASN A 165 2.90 -17.64 3.49
CA ASN A 165 2.29 -17.21 4.73
C ASN A 165 3.07 -17.76 5.93
N VAL A 166 3.76 -16.88 6.65
CA VAL A 166 4.61 -17.21 7.80
C VAL A 166 3.93 -16.92 9.15
N SER A 167 2.59 -16.86 9.18
CA SER A 167 1.84 -16.59 10.41
C SER A 167 2.08 -17.62 11.50
N ALA A 168 2.23 -18.90 11.12
CA ALA A 168 2.46 -20.01 12.04
C ALA A 168 3.86 -19.98 12.63
N ASP A 169 4.84 -19.51 11.86
CA ASP A 169 6.26 -19.42 12.26
C ASP A 169 6.52 -18.17 13.11
N HIS A 170 5.72 -17.10 12.93
CA HIS A 170 5.84 -15.84 13.67
C HIS A 170 4.53 -15.43 14.38
N PRO A 171 3.99 -16.26 15.28
CA PRO A 171 2.66 -16.03 15.87
C PRO A 171 2.59 -14.74 16.70
N ARG A 172 3.67 -14.37 17.39
CA ARG A 172 3.75 -13.11 18.15
C ARG A 172 3.67 -11.88 17.25
N VAL A 173 4.32 -11.90 16.09
CA VAL A 173 4.26 -10.81 15.10
C VAL A 173 2.86 -10.71 14.51
N ALA A 174 2.29 -11.85 14.11
CA ALA A 174 0.93 -11.90 13.56
C ALA A 174 -0.10 -11.34 14.55
N GLN A 175 -0.06 -11.76 15.82
CA GLN A 175 -0.99 -11.29 16.84
C GLN A 175 -0.82 -9.79 17.13
N ARG A 176 0.42 -9.30 17.26
CA ARG A 176 0.70 -7.87 17.47
C ARG A 176 0.13 -7.02 16.33
N MET A 177 0.39 -7.40 15.09
CA MET A 177 -0.10 -6.65 13.93
C MET A 177 -1.62 -6.71 13.79
N GLN A 178 -2.26 -7.82 14.16
CA GLN A 178 -3.73 -7.92 14.20
C GLN A 178 -4.34 -6.96 15.21
N GLN A 179 -3.73 -6.84 16.40
CA GLN A 179 -4.16 -5.90 17.44
C GLN A 179 -3.96 -4.45 16.98
N GLN A 180 -2.78 -4.11 16.46
CA GLN A 180 -2.49 -2.77 15.93
C GLN A 180 -3.47 -2.37 14.82
N LEU A 181 -3.70 -3.23 13.82
CA LEU A 181 -4.67 -2.97 12.76
C LEU A 181 -6.07 -2.74 13.32
N THR A 182 -6.49 -3.55 14.30
CA THR A 182 -7.81 -3.40 14.94
C THR A 182 -7.94 -2.07 15.65
N GLN A 183 -6.92 -1.66 16.41
CA GLN A 183 -6.88 -0.37 17.11
C GLN A 183 -6.95 0.81 16.14
N LEU A 184 -6.19 0.79 15.04
CA LEU A 184 -6.20 1.87 14.05
C LEU A 184 -7.57 1.97 13.34
N ILE A 185 -8.18 0.84 12.98
CA ILE A 185 -9.54 0.82 12.40
C ILE A 185 -10.57 1.37 13.39
N GLN A 186 -10.47 1.01 14.68
CA GLN A 186 -11.39 1.49 15.72
C GLN A 186 -11.20 2.98 16.03
N ALA A 187 -9.95 3.48 15.99
CA ALA A 187 -9.65 4.89 16.16
C ALA A 187 -10.24 5.75 15.02
N GLY A 188 -10.42 5.18 13.83
CA GLY A 188 -10.97 5.88 12.67
C GLY A 188 -10.06 6.99 12.12
N ARG A 189 -8.80 7.01 12.55
CA ARG A 189 -7.76 7.96 12.16
C ARG A 189 -6.36 7.38 12.43
N THR A 190 -5.38 7.80 11.64
CA THR A 190 -3.96 7.48 11.84
C THR A 190 -3.09 8.73 12.02
N ARG A 191 -3.56 9.91 11.60
CA ARG A 191 -2.91 11.18 11.92
C ARG A 191 -3.10 11.47 13.42
N PRO A 192 -2.02 11.69 14.20
CA PRO A 192 -2.12 12.08 15.60
C PRO A 192 -3.03 13.29 15.79
N SER A 193 -3.78 13.33 16.90
CA SER A 193 -4.36 14.59 17.39
C SER A 193 -3.25 15.41 18.02
N GLU A 194 -3.35 16.73 17.92
CA GLU A 194 -2.55 17.64 18.75
C GLU A 194 -2.96 17.53 20.23
#